data_AF-A0A2J4YW70-F1
#
_entry.id   AF-A0A2J4YW70-F1
#
_cell.length_a   1.000
_cell.length_b   1.000
_cell.length_c   1.000
_cell.angle_alpha   90.00
_cell.angle_beta   90.00
_cell.angle_gamma   90.00
#
_symmetry.space_group_name_H-M   'P 1'
#
loop_
_entity.id
_entity.type
_entity.pdbx_description
1 polymer ?
#
loop_
_entity_poly.entity_id
_entity_poly.type
_entity_poly.pdbx_seq_one_letter_code
_entity_poly.pdbx_strand_id
1 'polypeptide(L)'
;ETIRSHTKMPKQTLANRLKKMTELGLLSKTPYQEEGVRERYEYILTPKSRSLAPILFSLMAWGHKNILHDEPHIALVDKESGDVVHNAFVTTKGTVVEPRNIQIVALNLNQP
;
A
#
# COMPACT_ATOMS: atom_id res chain seq x y z
N GLU A 1 3.98 3.48 21.46
CA GLU A 1 5.37 3.07 21.18
C GLU A 1 5.64 2.57 19.75
N THR A 2 4.72 1.87 19.09
CA THR A 2 5.00 0.98 17.94
C THR A 2 5.42 1.65 16.61
N ILE A 3 4.71 2.67 16.09
CA ILE A 3 5.05 3.23 14.75
C ILE A 3 6.40 3.97 14.74
N ARG A 4 6.73 4.67 15.83
CA ARG A 4 7.97 5.45 15.94
C ARG A 4 9.21 4.55 15.98
N SER A 5 9.15 3.42 16.70
CA SER A 5 10.27 2.48 16.79
C SER A 5 10.60 1.85 15.43
N HIS A 6 9.58 1.49 14.64
CA HIS A 6 9.78 0.90 13.31
C HIS A 6 10.25 1.90 12.25
N THR A 7 9.82 3.17 12.35
CA THR A 7 10.14 4.18 11.32
C THR A 7 11.40 4.99 11.62
N LYS A 8 11.87 4.99 12.88
CA LYS A 8 12.98 5.83 13.38
C LYS A 8 12.83 7.33 13.06
N MET A 9 11.61 7.79 12.75
CA MET A 9 11.35 9.18 12.39
C MET A 9 11.36 10.10 13.62
N PRO A 10 11.86 11.35 13.48
CA PRO A 10 11.68 12.37 14.50
C PRO A 10 10.19 12.54 14.86
N LYS A 11 9.91 12.77 16.15
CA LYS A 11 8.54 12.85 16.68
C LYS A 11 7.67 13.84 15.89
N GLN A 12 8.21 15.02 15.59
CA GLN A 12 7.48 16.06 14.86
C GLN A 12 7.13 15.63 13.44
N THR A 13 8.09 15.04 12.72
CA THR A 13 7.89 14.56 11.36
C THR A 13 6.86 13.43 11.31
N LEU A 14 6.93 12.49 12.25
CA LEU A 14 5.94 11.41 12.36
C LEU A 14 4.53 11.95 12.63
N ALA A 15 4.39 12.89 13.57
CA ALA A 15 3.11 13.52 13.89
C ALA A 15 2.51 14.22 12.66
N ASN A 16 3.32 14.98 11.92
CA ASN A 16 2.88 15.65 10.70
C ASN A 16 2.42 14.67 9.60
N ARG A 17 3.17 13.58 9.39
CA ARG A 17 2.81 12.55 8.40
C ARG A 17 1.52 11.82 8.78
N LEU A 18 1.38 11.41 10.04
CA LEU A 18 0.16 10.75 10.54
C LEU A 18 -1.06 11.67 10.43
N LYS A 19 -0.91 12.95 10.78
CA LYS A 19 -1.96 13.97 10.58
C LYS A 19 -2.34 14.05 9.11
N LYS A 20 -1.36 14.20 8.21
CA LYS A 20 -1.64 14.30 6.77
C LYS A 20 -2.31 13.06 6.20
N MET A 21 -1.87 11.87 6.60
CA MET A 21 -2.48 10.61 6.18
C MET A 21 -3.90 10.45 6.70
N THR A 22 -4.20 11.00 7.89
CA THR A 22 -5.56 11.05 8.44
C THR A 22 -6.45 12.01 7.63
N GLU A 23 -5.96 13.21 7.34
CA GLU A 23 -6.66 14.21 6.50
C GLU A 23 -6.95 13.68 5.08
N LEU A 24 -6.05 12.88 4.52
CA LEU A 24 -6.23 12.24 3.21
C LEU A 24 -7.16 11.02 3.26
N GLY A 25 -7.65 10.64 4.45
CA GLY A 25 -8.52 9.48 4.64
C GLY A 25 -7.80 8.14 4.47
N LEU A 26 -6.47 8.10 4.61
CA LEU A 26 -5.68 6.86 4.58
C LEU A 26 -5.66 6.19 5.95
N LEU A 27 -5.69 6.98 7.02
CA LEU A 27 -5.76 6.50 8.39
C LEU A 27 -7.02 7.01 9.06
N SER A 28 -7.64 6.18 9.90
CA SER A 28 -8.61 6.60 10.90
C SER A 28 -7.93 6.68 12.26
N LYS A 29 -8.22 7.73 13.03
CA LYS A 29 -7.71 7.92 14.38
C LYS A 29 -8.81 7.53 15.37
N THR A 30 -8.65 6.40 16.03
CA THR A 30 -9.66 5.84 16.95
C THR A 30 -9.16 5.93 18.39
N PRO A 31 -9.98 6.41 19.35
CA PRO A 31 -9.60 6.36 20.75
C PRO A 31 -9.48 4.89 21.19
N TYR A 32 -8.44 4.60 21.95
CA TYR A 32 -8.17 3.30 22.52
C TYR A 32 -7.78 3.49 23.99
N GLN A 33 -8.42 2.73 24.87
CA GLN A 33 -8.16 2.77 26.29
C GLN A 33 -8.01 1.35 26.82
N GLU A 34 -6.81 1.01 27.26
CA GLU A 34 -6.62 -0.16 28.13
C GLU A 34 -7.13 0.16 29.52
N GLU A 35 -7.69 -0.84 30.18
CA GLU A 35 -8.26 -0.73 31.52
C GLU A 35 -7.23 -0.14 32.50
N GLY A 36 -7.56 0.97 33.15
CA GLY A 36 -6.66 1.68 34.07
C GLY A 36 -5.60 2.58 33.43
N VAL A 37 -5.53 2.71 32.10
CA VAL A 37 -4.55 3.56 31.40
C VAL A 37 -5.20 4.83 30.83
N ARG A 38 -4.42 5.91 30.71
CA ARG A 38 -4.82 7.15 30.03
C ARG A 38 -5.20 6.85 28.57
N GLU A 39 -6.28 7.46 28.09
CA GLU A 39 -6.76 7.39 26.70
C GLU A 39 -5.62 7.64 25.70
N ARG A 40 -5.44 6.71 24.77
CA ARG A 40 -4.51 6.79 23.64
C ARG A 40 -5.29 6.78 22.34
N TYR A 41 -4.59 6.98 21.23
CA TYR A 41 -5.18 6.91 19.91
C TYR A 41 -4.40 5.94 19.05
N GLU A 42 -5.14 5.10 18.35
CA GLU A 42 -4.61 4.19 17.34
C GLU A 42 -4.90 4.73 15.94
N TYR A 43 -3.96 4.46 15.03
CA TYR A 43 -4.09 4.80 13.61
C TYR A 43 -4.35 3.52 12.82
N ILE A 44 -5.55 3.40 12.26
CA ILE A 44 -6.01 2.20 11.55
C ILE A 44 -6.08 2.48 10.05
N LEU A 45 -5.59 1.56 9.22
CA LEU A 45 -5.69 1.67 7.76
C LEU A 45 -7.16 1.62 7.32
N THR A 46 -7.57 2.64 6.58
CA THR A 46 -8.88 2.69 5.92
C THR A 46 -8.90 1.79 4.67
N PRO A 47 -10.08 1.50 4.09
CA PRO A 47 -10.17 0.84 2.79
C PRO A 47 -9.35 1.55 1.70
N LYS A 48 -9.34 2.89 1.71
CA LYS A 48 -8.55 3.72 0.78
C LYS A 48 -7.04 3.48 0.92
N SER A 49 -6.53 3.28 2.13
CA SER A 49 -5.12 2.94 2.29
C SER A 49 -4.82 1.49 1.93
N ARG A 50 -5.75 0.57 2.19
CA ARG A 50 -5.58 -0.86 1.83
C ARG A 50 -5.55 -1.05 0.31
N SER A 51 -6.31 -0.26 -0.44
CA SER A 51 -6.28 -0.29 -1.91
C SER A 51 -4.95 0.17 -2.52
N LEU A 52 -4.03 0.75 -1.75
CA LEU A 52 -2.69 1.11 -2.21
C LEU A 52 -1.71 -0.07 -2.21
N ALA A 53 -2.05 -1.20 -1.59
CA ALA A 53 -1.13 -2.34 -1.43
C ALA A 53 -0.50 -2.80 -2.77
N PRO A 54 -1.24 -2.96 -3.88
CA PRO A 54 -0.64 -3.38 -5.16
C PRO A 54 0.43 -2.40 -5.67
N ILE A 55 0.21 -1.10 -5.48
CA ILE A 55 1.15 -0.05 -5.90
C ILE A 55 2.43 -0.13 -5.06
N LEU A 56 2.29 -0.26 -3.73
CA LEU A 56 3.43 -0.37 -2.82
C LEU A 56 4.27 -1.62 -3.10
N PHE A 57 3.63 -2.76 -3.36
CA PHE A 57 4.35 -3.99 -3.73
C PHE A 57 5.04 -3.88 -5.09
N SER A 58 4.41 -3.24 -6.07
CA SER A 58 5.03 -2.96 -7.37
C SER A 58 6.29 -2.11 -7.22
N LEU A 59 6.22 -1.05 -6.41
CA LEU A 59 7.36 -0.17 -6.15
C LEU A 59 8.49 -0.92 -5.43
N MET A 60 8.15 -1.76 -4.45
CA MET A 60 9.12 -2.59 -3.73
C MET A 60 9.83 -3.58 -4.67
N ALA A 61 9.07 -4.31 -5.50
CA ALA A 61 9.62 -5.26 -6.47
C ALA A 61 10.54 -4.56 -7.49
N TRP A 62 10.16 -3.38 -7.96
CA TRP A 62 11.01 -2.56 -8.83
C TRP A 62 12.31 -2.14 -8.13
N GLY A 63 12.24 -1.70 -6.86
CA GLY A 63 13.42 -1.33 -6.09
C GLY A 63 14.38 -2.49 -5.87
N HIS A 64 13.87 -3.68 -5.55
CA HIS A 64 14.69 -4.89 -5.43
C HIS A 64 15.43 -5.18 -6.74
N LYS A 65 14.69 -5.22 -7.86
CA LYS A 65 15.24 -5.55 -9.18
C LYS A 65 16.31 -4.54 -9.66
N ASN A 66 16.13 -3.25 -9.39
CA ASN A 66 16.92 -2.20 -10.06
C ASN A 66 17.87 -1.44 -9.13
N ILE A 67 17.66 -1.47 -7.81
CA ILE A 67 18.47 -0.70 -6.85
C ILE A 67 19.28 -1.64 -5.97
N LEU A 68 18.65 -2.66 -5.40
CA LEU A 68 19.28 -3.45 -4.35
C LEU A 68 20.27 -4.50 -4.88
N HIS A 69 20.24 -4.84 -6.18
CA HIS A 69 21.14 -5.80 -6.87
C HIS A 69 21.29 -7.21 -6.24
N ASP A 70 20.73 -7.42 -5.05
CA ASP A 70 20.62 -8.67 -4.32
C ASP A 70 19.30 -9.39 -4.64
N GLU A 71 19.26 -10.70 -4.39
CA GLU A 71 18.06 -11.52 -4.46
C GLU A 71 16.89 -10.89 -3.67
N PRO A 72 15.68 -10.78 -4.25
CA PRO A 72 14.57 -10.12 -3.59
C PRO A 72 14.18 -10.86 -2.29
N HIS A 73 14.40 -10.23 -1.14
CA HIS A 73 14.07 -10.81 0.17
C HIS A 73 12.57 -10.86 0.50
N ILE A 74 11.71 -10.37 -0.41
CA ILE A 74 10.26 -10.35 -0.25
C ILE A 74 9.62 -10.74 -1.58
N ALA A 75 8.77 -11.77 -1.54
CA ALA A 75 7.89 -12.18 -2.63
C ALA A 75 6.43 -12.12 -2.17
N LEU A 76 5.52 -11.78 -3.08
CA LEU A 76 4.10 -12.02 -2.85
C LEU A 76 3.82 -13.47 -3.21
N VAL A 77 3.12 -14.17 -2.32
CA VAL A 77 2.70 -15.56 -2.55
C VAL A 77 1.19 -15.66 -2.43
N ASP A 78 0.59 -16.49 -3.27
CA ASP A 78 -0.77 -16.96 -3.04
C ASP A 78 -0.79 -17.88 -1.83
N LYS A 79 -1.75 -17.66 -0.93
CA LYS A 79 -1.79 -18.39 0.35
C LYS A 79 -2.22 -19.84 0.20
N GLU A 80 -2.99 -20.15 -0.84
CA GLU A 80 -3.53 -21.49 -1.04
C GLU A 80 -2.54 -22.39 -1.78
N SER A 81 -2.01 -21.92 -2.91
CA SER A 81 -1.03 -22.67 -3.73
C SER A 81 0.41 -22.56 -3.22
N GLY A 82 0.76 -21.45 -2.56
CA GLY A 82 2.16 -21.10 -2.24
C GLY A 82 2.94 -20.50 -3.43
N ASP A 83 2.30 -20.36 -4.59
CA ASP A 83 2.96 -19.84 -5.79
C ASP A 83 3.29 -18.36 -5.67
N VAL A 84 4.44 -17.96 -6.22
CA VAL A 84 4.83 -16.55 -6.30
C VAL A 84 3.90 -15.83 -7.28
N VAL A 85 3.28 -14.76 -6.81
CA VAL A 85 2.42 -13.90 -7.64
C VAL A 85 3.17 -12.66 -8.09
N HIS A 86 2.89 -12.23 -9.31
CA HIS A 86 3.39 -11.00 -9.92
C HIS A 86 2.24 -10.13 -10.39
N ASN A 87 2.51 -8.85 -10.64
CA ASN A 87 1.50 -7.95 -11.19
C ASN A 87 1.19 -8.33 -12.64
N ALA A 88 -0.09 -8.43 -12.96
CA ALA A 88 -0.58 -8.64 -14.31
C ALA A 88 -1.64 -7.58 -14.65
N PHE A 89 -1.71 -7.20 -15.92
CA PHE A 89 -2.84 -6.45 -16.42
C PHE A 89 -3.93 -7.43 -16.85
N VAL A 90 -5.14 -7.20 -16.38
CA VAL A 90 -6.27 -8.11 -16.62
C VAL A 90 -7.41 -7.29 -17.21
N THR A 91 -7.99 -7.76 -18.31
CA THR A 91 -9.16 -7.13 -18.92
C THR A 91 -10.37 -7.27 -17.98
N THR A 92 -11.43 -6.48 -18.22
CA THR A 92 -12.70 -6.61 -17.49
C THR A 92 -13.36 -7.99 -17.63
N LYS A 93 -12.91 -8.80 -18.59
CA LYS A 93 -13.37 -10.18 -18.82
C LYS A 93 -12.48 -11.24 -18.14
N GLY A 94 -11.44 -10.82 -17.41
CA GLY A 94 -10.54 -11.74 -16.70
C GLY A 94 -9.36 -12.25 -17.53
N THR A 95 -9.10 -11.71 -18.73
CA THR A 95 -7.98 -12.14 -19.58
C THR A 95 -6.71 -11.38 -19.23
N VAL A 96 -5.60 -12.08 -19.01
CA VAL A 96 -4.28 -11.47 -18.80
C VAL A 96 -3.76 -10.85 -20.10
N VAL A 97 -3.20 -9.64 -20.01
CA VAL A 97 -2.64 -8.87 -21.12
C VAL A 97 -1.15 -8.61 -20.89
N GLU A 98 -0.34 -8.93 -21.88
CA GLU A 98 1.08 -8.60 -21.84
C GLU A 98 1.31 -7.08 -21.92
N PRO A 99 2.28 -6.51 -21.19
CA PRO A 99 2.51 -5.07 -21.17
C PRO A 99 2.67 -4.41 -22.55
N ARG A 100 3.31 -5.09 -23.52
CA ARG A 100 3.48 -4.60 -24.89
C ARG A 100 2.17 -4.44 -25.68
N ASN A 101 1.12 -5.13 -25.24
CA ASN A 101 -0.21 -5.09 -25.86
C ASN A 101 -1.14 -4.07 -25.19
N ILE A 102 -0.61 -3.26 -24.26
CA ILE A 102 -1.37 -2.24 -23.53
C ILE A 102 -1.15 -0.90 -24.19
N GLN A 103 -2.24 -0.17 -24.36
CA GLN A 103 -2.23 1.18 -24.85
C GLN A 103 -2.90 2.12 -23.84
N ILE A 104 -2.27 3.26 -23.59
CA ILE A 104 -2.90 4.34 -22.85
C ILE A 104 -3.81 5.09 -23.83
N VAL A 105 -5.10 5.07 -23.55
CA VAL A 105 -6.11 5.82 -24.31
C VAL A 105 -6.78 6.83 -23.39
N ALA A 106 -7.07 8.02 -23.90
CA ALA A 106 -7.93 8.96 -23.21
C ALA A 106 -9.37 8.44 -23.27
N LEU A 107 -10.03 8.29 -22.12
CA LEU A 107 -11.47 8.04 -22.10
C LEU A 107 -12.16 9.35 -22.47
N ASN A 108 -12.64 9.44 -23.71
CA ASN A 108 -13.57 10.49 -24.09
C ASN A 108 -14.90 10.22 -23.38
N LEU A 109 -15.11 10.82 -22.21
CA LEU A 109 -16.38 10.77 -21.47
C LEU A 109 -17.54 11.51 -22.17
N ASN A 110 -17.36 11.87 -23.45
CA ASN A 110 -18.30 12.64 -24.26
C ASN A 110 -18.66 11.88 -25.55
N GLN A 111 -19.20 10.67 -25.42
CA GLN A 111 -20.17 10.16 -26.38
C GLN A 111 -21.50 9.98 -25.63
N PRO A 112 -22.61 10.53 -26.17
CA PRO A 112 -23.91 10.56 -25.49
C PRO A 112 -24.46 9.17 -25.20
#